data_AF-A0A2D9TN39-F1
#
_entry.id   AF-A0A2D9TN39-F1
#
_cell.length_a   1.000
_cell.length_b   1.000
_cell.length_c   1.000
_cell.angle_alpha   90.00
_cell.angle_beta   90.00
_cell.angle_gamma   90.00
#
_symmetry.space_group_name_H-M   'P 1'
#
loop_
_entity.id
_entity.type
_entity.pdbx_description
1 polymer ?
#
loop_
_entity_poly.entity_id
_entity_poly.type
_entity_poly.pdbx_seq_one_letter_code
_entity_poly.pdbx_strand_id
1 'polypeptide(L)'
;MRFLFLIFLINLNFSNLTYSQSKVEWIELDNNTKISNNGKKIIIDLYTDWCGWCKVMDRNTFTDSDVIDNINNNFIPVKFDAEYQNSVVFNNNSYKFIRTGRKGINELAYNLTNGNLSYPMTIFLDENYNIITLLPGYHKPKFYNLVLKYIGEDHWKDMSWDEYSKEYSR
;
A
#
# COMPACT_ATOMS: atom_id res chain seq x y z
N MET A 1 -6.91 -33.81 -65.90
CA MET A 1 -7.82 -33.92 -64.74
C MET A 1 -7.02 -33.73 -63.45
N ARG A 2 -7.41 -32.71 -62.67
CA ARG A 2 -7.18 -32.53 -61.20
C ARG A 2 -5.73 -32.42 -60.69
N PHE A 3 -5.25 -31.17 -60.59
CA PHE A 3 -4.26 -30.73 -59.60
C PHE A 3 -4.90 -30.82 -58.20
N LEU A 4 -4.35 -31.64 -57.30
CA LEU A 4 -4.70 -31.66 -55.88
C LEU A 4 -3.69 -30.77 -55.11
N PHE A 5 -4.10 -29.56 -54.76
CA PHE A 5 -3.38 -28.69 -53.82
C PHE A 5 -3.76 -29.10 -52.40
N LEU A 6 -2.85 -29.75 -51.66
CA LEU A 6 -3.02 -30.04 -50.24
C LEU A 6 -2.74 -28.76 -49.43
N ILE A 7 -3.80 -28.08 -48.99
CA ILE A 7 -3.71 -26.92 -48.10
C ILE A 7 -3.59 -27.45 -46.66
N PHE A 8 -2.39 -27.36 -46.09
CA PHE A 8 -2.12 -27.65 -44.67
C PHE A 8 -2.54 -26.43 -43.83
N LEU A 9 -3.75 -26.45 -43.27
CA LEU A 9 -4.27 -25.44 -42.36
C LEU A 9 -3.58 -25.56 -40.99
N ILE A 10 -2.52 -24.78 -40.78
CA ILE A 10 -1.90 -24.58 -39.47
C ILE A 10 -2.86 -23.75 -38.62
N ASN A 11 -3.52 -24.40 -37.66
CA ASN A 11 -4.31 -23.74 -36.63
C ASN A 11 -3.35 -23.16 -35.57
N LEU A 12 -2.90 -21.93 -35.78
CA LEU A 12 -2.22 -21.13 -34.76
C LEU A 12 -3.25 -20.75 -33.69
N ASN A 13 -3.28 -21.54 -32.61
CA ASN A 13 -3.97 -21.18 -31.38
C ASN A 13 -3.20 -20.01 -30.74
N PHE A 14 -3.58 -18.78 -31.07
CA PHE A 14 -3.16 -17.60 -30.32
C PHE A 14 -3.79 -17.67 -28.94
N SER A 15 -3.05 -18.19 -27.96
CA SER A 15 -3.39 -18.04 -26.55
C SER A 15 -3.31 -16.56 -26.20
N ASN A 16 -4.46 -15.92 -25.98
CA ASN A 16 -4.52 -14.56 -25.44
C ASN A 16 -3.92 -14.58 -24.03
N LEU A 17 -2.67 -14.16 -23.91
CA LEU A 17 -2.07 -13.80 -22.63
C LEU A 17 -2.78 -12.53 -22.15
N THR A 18 -3.84 -12.68 -21.37
CA THR A 18 -4.40 -11.58 -20.58
C THR A 18 -3.37 -11.20 -19.53
N TYR A 19 -2.59 -10.17 -19.81
CA TYR A 19 -1.70 -9.54 -18.84
C TYR A 19 -2.58 -8.81 -17.81
N SER A 20 -3.03 -9.53 -16.78
CA SER A 20 -3.65 -8.88 -15.63
C SER A 20 -2.55 -8.09 -14.93
N GLN A 21 -2.62 -6.76 -15.00
CA GLN A 21 -1.72 -5.93 -14.22
C GLN A 21 -2.03 -6.17 -12.74
N SER A 22 -1.06 -6.76 -12.02
CA SER A 22 -1.14 -6.92 -10.56
C SER A 22 -1.40 -5.56 -9.92
N LYS A 23 -2.15 -5.56 -8.83
CA LYS A 23 -2.46 -4.36 -8.04
C LYS A 23 -2.12 -4.64 -6.59
N VAL A 24 -1.89 -3.58 -5.81
CA VAL A 24 -1.82 -3.72 -4.36
C VAL A 24 -3.17 -4.22 -3.85
N GLU A 25 -3.14 -5.23 -2.98
CA GLU A 25 -4.33 -5.88 -2.41
C GLU A 25 -4.90 -5.10 -1.23
N TRP A 26 -5.14 -3.79 -1.41
CA TRP A 26 -5.60 -2.90 -0.35
C TRP A 26 -6.84 -3.42 0.37
N ILE A 27 -6.74 -3.51 1.69
CA ILE A 27 -7.88 -3.71 2.58
C ILE A 27 -8.34 -2.32 3.02
N GLU A 28 -9.49 -1.90 2.51
CA GLU A 28 -10.09 -0.62 2.91
C GLU A 28 -10.59 -0.72 4.36
N LEU A 29 -10.09 0.15 5.23
CA LEU A 29 -10.50 0.15 6.64
C LEU A 29 -11.79 0.94 6.82
N ASP A 30 -12.89 0.22 7.01
CA ASP A 30 -14.21 0.77 7.31
C ASP A 30 -14.79 0.20 8.62
N ASN A 31 -16.09 0.41 8.86
CA ASN A 31 -16.77 -0.05 10.07
C ASN A 31 -17.04 -1.56 10.12
N ASN A 32 -16.88 -2.26 9.00
CA ASN A 32 -17.10 -3.70 8.89
C ASN A 32 -15.79 -4.49 8.81
N THR A 33 -14.68 -3.78 8.60
CA THR A 33 -13.36 -4.36 8.41
C THR A 33 -12.72 -4.73 9.75
N LYS A 34 -12.16 -5.93 9.80
CA LYS A 34 -11.32 -6.40 10.91
C LYS A 34 -9.99 -6.85 10.36
N ILE A 35 -8.93 -6.15 10.72
CA ILE A 35 -7.57 -6.51 10.35
C ILE A 35 -7.05 -7.55 11.35
N SER A 36 -6.64 -8.72 10.83
CA SER A 36 -5.83 -9.70 11.55
C SER A 36 -4.51 -9.82 10.81
N ASN A 37 -3.41 -9.44 11.47
CA ASN A 37 -2.11 -9.42 10.82
C ASN A 37 -1.37 -10.76 10.86
N ASN A 38 -1.81 -11.71 11.69
CA ASN A 38 -1.25 -13.07 11.79
C ASN A 38 0.30 -13.10 11.86
N GLY A 39 0.91 -12.15 12.57
CA GLY A 39 2.36 -12.03 12.68
C GLY A 39 3.05 -11.40 11.46
N LYS A 40 2.32 -10.71 10.59
CA LYS A 40 2.86 -9.92 9.47
C LYS A 40 2.84 -8.42 9.83
N LYS A 41 3.78 -7.67 9.26
CA LYS A 41 3.82 -6.20 9.37
C LYS A 41 2.63 -5.58 8.65
N ILE A 42 2.21 -4.39 9.07
CA ILE A 42 1.10 -3.65 8.45
C ILE A 42 1.66 -2.41 7.77
N ILE A 43 1.19 -2.14 6.55
CA ILE A 43 1.43 -0.88 5.86
C ILE A 43 0.08 -0.18 5.69
N ILE A 44 -0.04 1.06 6.16
CA ILE A 44 -1.27 1.84 6.05
C ILE A 44 -1.02 3.02 5.10
N ASP A 45 -1.79 3.09 4.02
CA ASP A 45 -1.92 4.29 3.18
C ASP A 45 -3.02 5.18 3.78
N LEU A 46 -2.59 6.23 4.50
CA LEU A 46 -3.48 7.22 5.08
C LEU A 46 -3.72 8.37 4.07
N TYR A 47 -4.98 8.53 3.67
CA TYR A 47 -5.38 9.48 2.63
C TYR A 47 -6.63 10.28 3.01
N THR A 48 -7.05 11.17 2.10
CA THR A 48 -8.38 11.79 2.09
C THR A 48 -8.85 11.95 0.64
N ASP A 49 -10.16 11.98 0.39
CA ASP A 49 -10.74 12.05 -0.97
C ASP A 49 -10.30 13.28 -1.78
N TRP A 50 -10.07 14.40 -1.11
CA TRP A 50 -9.69 15.67 -1.72
C TRP A 50 -8.17 15.80 -1.92
N CYS A 51 -7.37 14.86 -1.41
CA CYS A 51 -5.91 14.89 -1.49
C CYS A 51 -5.42 14.60 -2.92
N GLY A 52 -4.95 15.63 -3.62
CA GLY A 52 -4.38 15.50 -4.97
C GLY A 52 -3.12 14.63 -5.03
N TRP A 53 -2.21 14.78 -4.05
CA TRP A 53 -0.96 14.02 -4.00
C TRP A 53 -1.16 12.53 -3.69
N CYS A 54 -2.22 12.18 -2.95
CA CYS A 54 -2.62 10.80 -2.71
C CYS A 54 -2.98 10.12 -4.03
N LYS A 55 -3.77 10.81 -4.87
CA LYS A 55 -4.12 10.33 -6.22
C LYS A 55 -2.90 10.24 -7.15
N VAL A 56 -1.88 11.08 -6.95
CA VAL A 56 -0.61 10.98 -7.70
C VAL A 56 0.16 9.74 -7.26
N MET A 57 0.22 9.47 -5.95
CA MET A 57 0.85 8.26 -5.40
C MET A 57 0.16 6.99 -5.89
N ASP A 58 -1.18 6.97 -5.89
CA ASP A 58 -1.97 5.85 -6.43
C ASP A 58 -1.63 5.54 -7.89
N ARG A 59 -1.47 6.56 -8.73
CA ARG A 59 -1.22 6.38 -10.17
C ARG A 59 0.23 6.09 -10.53
N ASN A 60 1.18 6.59 -9.74
CA ASN A 60 2.61 6.54 -10.09
C ASN A 60 3.39 5.52 -9.26
N THR A 61 3.00 5.32 -8.00
CA THR A 61 3.78 4.52 -7.04
C THR A 61 3.12 3.18 -6.79
N PHE A 62 1.82 3.13 -6.51
CA PHE A 62 1.10 1.87 -6.26
C PHE A 62 0.71 1.09 -7.52
N THR A 63 1.13 1.55 -8.70
CA THR A 63 1.02 0.85 -9.99
C THR A 63 2.35 0.27 -10.47
N ASP A 64 3.46 0.59 -9.80
CA ASP A 64 4.78 0.05 -10.07
C ASP A 64 4.87 -1.41 -9.60
N SER A 65 5.36 -2.31 -10.46
CA SER A 65 5.34 -3.75 -10.20
C SER A 65 6.14 -4.14 -8.97
N ASP A 66 7.32 -3.53 -8.76
CA ASP A 66 8.15 -3.87 -7.62
C ASP A 66 7.51 -3.38 -6.33
N VAL A 67 6.87 -2.21 -6.35
CA VAL A 67 6.10 -1.70 -5.21
C VAL A 67 4.95 -2.64 -4.88
N ILE A 68 4.18 -3.07 -5.88
CA ILE A 68 3.06 -4.00 -5.69
C ILE A 68 3.53 -5.30 -5.05
N ASP A 69 4.58 -5.90 -5.62
CA ASP A 69 5.11 -7.18 -5.15
C ASP A 69 5.64 -7.07 -3.72
N ASN A 70 6.40 -6.02 -3.41
CA ASN A 70 6.94 -5.82 -2.06
C ASN A 70 5.83 -5.56 -1.03
N ILE A 71 4.79 -4.79 -1.39
CA ILE A 71 3.66 -4.57 -0.49
C ILE A 71 2.92 -5.88 -0.22
N ASN A 72 2.46 -6.56 -1.27
CA ASN A 72 1.62 -7.75 -1.13
C ASN A 72 2.36 -8.90 -0.45
N ASN A 73 3.66 -9.07 -0.73
CA ASN A 73 4.45 -10.15 -0.14
C ASN A 73 4.84 -9.87 1.32
N ASN A 74 5.23 -8.64 1.66
CA ASN A 74 5.87 -8.37 2.96
C ASN A 74 4.94 -7.73 3.99
N PHE A 75 3.79 -7.17 3.57
CA PHE A 75 2.89 -6.45 4.48
C PHE A 75 1.43 -6.89 4.37
N ILE A 76 0.63 -6.49 5.36
CA ILE A 76 -0.83 -6.39 5.25
C ILE A 76 -1.13 -4.97 4.76
N PRO A 77 -1.53 -4.78 3.49
CA PRO A 77 -1.86 -3.47 2.95
C PRO A 77 -3.23 -3.00 3.43
N VAL A 78 -3.24 -1.92 4.20
CA VAL A 78 -4.45 -1.26 4.67
C VAL A 78 -4.53 0.12 4.04
N LYS A 79 -5.71 0.49 3.56
CA LYS A 79 -5.99 1.83 3.06
C LYS A 79 -7.03 2.48 3.94
N PHE A 80 -6.78 3.71 4.37
CA PHE A 80 -7.63 4.36 5.37
C PHE A 80 -7.84 5.84 5.06
N ASP A 81 -9.10 6.23 4.90
CA ASP A 81 -9.49 7.63 4.83
C ASP A 81 -9.49 8.24 6.23
N ALA A 82 -8.60 9.23 6.44
CA ALA A 82 -8.49 9.93 7.70
C ALA A 82 -9.78 10.72 8.06
N GLU A 83 -10.64 11.03 7.09
CA GLU A 83 -11.93 11.69 7.31
C GLU A 83 -13.12 10.70 7.33
N TYR A 84 -12.86 9.39 7.42
CA TYR A 84 -13.90 8.37 7.49
C TYR A 84 -14.87 8.62 8.67
N GLN A 85 -16.14 8.79 8.33
CA GLN A 85 -17.14 9.37 9.25
C GLN A 85 -17.73 8.37 10.25
N ASN A 86 -17.58 7.07 10.03
CA ASN A 86 -18.04 6.05 10.98
C ASN A 86 -16.90 5.61 11.90
N SER A 87 -17.25 4.88 12.96
CA SER A 87 -16.25 4.25 13.80
C SER A 87 -15.56 3.10 13.07
N VAL A 88 -14.27 2.90 13.36
CA VAL A 88 -13.46 1.76 12.90
C VAL A 88 -12.89 1.02 14.09
N VAL A 89 -12.62 -0.27 13.91
CA VAL A 89 -11.94 -1.08 14.92
C VAL A 89 -10.55 -1.43 14.41
N PHE A 90 -9.53 -1.09 15.19
CA PHE A 90 -8.14 -1.39 14.86
C PHE A 90 -7.38 -1.82 16.12
N ASN A 91 -6.66 -2.94 16.04
CA ASN A 91 -5.97 -3.54 17.18
C ASN A 91 -6.85 -3.64 18.45
N ASN A 92 -8.06 -4.20 18.31
CA ASN A 92 -9.07 -4.33 19.37
C ASN A 92 -9.56 -3.02 20.02
N ASN A 93 -9.20 -1.87 19.48
CA ASN A 93 -9.66 -0.55 19.94
C ASN A 93 -10.66 0.03 18.94
N SER A 94 -11.68 0.73 19.44
CA SER A 94 -12.65 1.45 18.61
C SER A 94 -12.25 2.93 18.52
N TYR A 95 -12.24 3.47 17.31
CA TYR A 95 -11.93 4.86 17.02
C TYR A 95 -13.11 5.50 16.30
N LYS A 96 -13.56 6.66 16.76
CA LYS A 96 -14.71 7.36 16.17
C LYS A 96 -14.27 8.56 15.34
N PHE A 97 -15.18 9.06 14.53
CA PHE A 97 -15.02 10.35 13.88
C PHE A 97 -15.29 11.50 14.84
N ILE A 98 -14.39 12.48 14.89
CA ILE A 98 -14.51 13.73 15.63
C ILE A 98 -14.74 14.86 14.63
N ARG A 99 -15.91 15.48 14.71
CA ARG A 99 -16.24 16.64 13.90
C ARG A 99 -15.63 17.91 14.49
N THR A 100 -14.90 18.65 13.67
CA THR A 100 -14.30 19.94 13.99
C THR A 100 -14.75 20.98 12.96
N GLY A 101 -15.80 21.73 13.30
CA GLY A 101 -16.41 22.70 12.39
C GLY A 101 -17.07 22.05 11.17
N ARG A 102 -16.62 22.43 9.97
CA ARG A 102 -17.08 21.87 8.68
C ARG A 102 -16.35 20.59 8.26
N LYS A 103 -15.28 20.23 8.96
CA LYS A 103 -14.47 19.04 8.71
C LYS A 103 -14.51 18.13 9.94
N GLY A 104 -13.76 17.05 9.91
CA GLY A 104 -13.47 16.24 11.07
C GLY A 104 -12.37 15.24 10.75
N ILE A 105 -12.07 14.39 11.70
CA ILE A 105 -11.03 13.38 11.58
C ILE A 105 -11.44 12.14 12.36
N ASN A 106 -11.10 10.97 11.84
CA ASN A 106 -11.19 9.74 12.58
C ASN A 106 -10.04 9.65 13.60
N GLU A 107 -10.37 9.36 14.87
CA GLU A 107 -9.40 9.26 15.97
C GLU A 107 -8.24 8.30 15.68
N LEU A 108 -8.44 7.27 14.86
CA LEU A 108 -7.38 6.35 14.48
C LEU A 108 -6.26 7.09 13.74
N ALA A 109 -6.61 7.94 12.76
CA ALA A 109 -5.65 8.72 12.00
C ALA A 109 -4.86 9.64 12.93
N TYR A 110 -5.54 10.34 13.83
CA TYR A 110 -4.89 11.21 14.81
C TYR A 110 -3.93 10.45 15.74
N ASN A 111 -4.33 9.26 16.24
CA ASN A 111 -3.52 8.46 17.15
C ASN A 111 -2.28 7.87 16.46
N LEU A 112 -2.43 7.33 15.25
CA LEU A 112 -1.31 6.74 14.50
C LEU A 112 -0.25 7.78 14.13
N THR A 113 -0.65 9.04 13.90
CA THR A 113 0.28 10.11 13.51
C THR A 113 0.68 11.01 14.68
N ASN A 114 0.21 10.72 15.90
CA ASN A 114 0.36 11.59 17.07
C ASN A 114 -0.02 13.06 16.78
N GLY A 115 -1.12 13.25 16.04
CA GLY A 115 -1.60 14.55 15.58
C GLY A 115 -0.84 15.21 14.42
N ASN A 116 0.31 14.68 14.01
CA ASN A 116 1.12 15.20 12.89
C ASN A 116 0.60 14.72 11.54
N LEU A 117 -0.59 15.18 11.16
CA LEU A 117 -1.26 14.73 9.94
C LEU A 117 -0.65 15.36 8.70
N SER A 118 -0.32 14.50 7.73
CA SER A 118 0.13 14.88 6.39
C SER A 118 -0.49 13.89 5.39
N TYR A 119 -0.77 14.33 4.17
CA TYR A 119 -1.37 13.49 3.15
C TYR A 119 -0.60 13.56 1.81
N PRO A 120 -0.33 12.44 1.15
CA PRO A 120 -0.48 11.07 1.68
C PRO A 120 0.48 10.84 2.85
N MET A 121 0.18 9.85 3.69
CA MET A 121 1.13 9.36 4.69
C MET A 121 1.12 7.84 4.68
N THR A 122 2.30 7.24 4.55
CA THR A 122 2.46 5.81 4.77
C THR A 122 2.88 5.55 6.22
N ILE A 123 2.18 4.66 6.90
CA ILE A 123 2.49 4.24 8.27
C ILE A 123 2.93 2.78 8.22
N PHE A 124 4.09 2.49 8.79
CA PHE A 124 4.60 1.12 8.92
C PHE A 124 4.48 0.67 10.36
N LEU A 125 3.79 -0.45 10.58
CA LEU A 125 3.67 -1.09 11.87
C LEU A 125 4.34 -2.46 11.88
N ASP A 126 4.93 -2.81 13.00
CA ASP A 126 5.46 -4.16 13.25
C ASP A 126 4.32 -5.17 13.47
N GLU A 127 4.70 -6.42 13.72
CA GLU A 127 3.78 -7.53 13.96
C GLU A 127 2.93 -7.34 15.24
N ASN A 128 3.31 -6.43 16.13
CA ASN A 128 2.66 -6.11 17.40
C ASN A 128 1.90 -4.77 17.35
N TYR A 129 1.67 -4.22 16.16
CA TYR A 129 1.02 -2.92 15.94
C TYR A 129 1.81 -1.71 16.48
N ASN A 130 3.10 -1.86 16.80
CA ASN A 130 3.96 -0.74 17.14
C ASN A 130 4.39 -0.01 15.88
N ILE A 131 4.48 1.32 15.94
CA ILE A 131 4.96 2.13 14.83
C ILE A 131 6.45 1.88 14.63
N ILE A 132 6.82 1.40 13.44
CA ILE A 132 8.22 1.36 12.97
C ILE A 132 8.60 2.76 12.49
N THR A 133 7.82 3.32 11.56
CA THR A 133 8.07 4.65 11.02
C THR A 133 6.84 5.27 10.36
N LEU A 134 6.87 6.60 10.24
CA LEU A 134 5.90 7.41 9.50
C LEU A 134 6.62 8.02 8.31
N LEU A 135 6.06 7.82 7.11
CA LEU A 135 6.62 8.34 5.87
C LEU A 135 5.64 9.35 5.26
N PRO A 136 5.81 10.66 5.54
CA PRO A 136 4.91 11.71 5.08
C PRO A 136 5.17 12.11 3.63
N GLY A 137 4.10 12.31 2.89
CA GLY A 137 4.11 12.88 1.55
C GLY A 137 4.23 11.84 0.43
N TYR A 138 4.21 12.36 -0.79
CA TYR A 138 4.35 11.55 -1.99
C TYR A 138 5.79 11.12 -2.20
N HIS A 139 5.98 9.84 -2.52
CA HIS A 139 7.28 9.27 -2.88
C HIS A 139 7.21 8.56 -4.22
N LYS A 140 8.23 8.74 -5.06
CA LYS A 140 8.39 8.03 -6.34
C LYS A 140 8.70 6.54 -6.11
N PRO A 141 8.37 5.65 -7.07
CA PRO A 141 8.62 4.21 -6.99
C PRO A 141 10.02 3.81 -6.49
N LYS A 142 11.09 4.34 -7.09
CA LYS A 142 12.48 3.95 -6.73
C LYS A 142 12.76 4.13 -5.22
N PHE A 143 12.39 5.29 -4.67
CA PHE A 143 12.60 5.57 -3.25
C PHE A 143 11.67 4.73 -2.39
N TYR A 144 10.39 4.65 -2.76
CA TYR A 144 9.40 3.90 -1.98
C TYR A 144 9.75 2.41 -1.89
N ASN A 145 10.19 1.81 -2.99
CA ASN A 145 10.65 0.42 -3.04
C ASN A 145 11.88 0.19 -2.13
N LEU A 146 12.80 1.15 -2.06
CA LEU A 146 13.94 1.07 -1.14
C LEU A 146 13.49 1.04 0.33
N VAL A 147 12.49 1.86 0.69
CA VAL A 147 11.89 1.85 2.03
C VAL A 147 11.14 0.53 2.29
N LEU A 148 10.38 0.04 1.32
CA LEU A 148 9.64 -1.22 1.45
C LEU A 148 10.57 -2.40 1.72
N LYS A 149 11.73 -2.47 1.05
CA LYS A 149 12.73 -3.52 1.28
C LYS A 149 13.40 -3.36 2.65
N TYR A 150 13.80 -2.13 3.00
CA TYR A 150 14.39 -1.84 4.31
C TYR A 150 13.52 -2.33 5.48
N ILE A 151 12.20 -2.12 5.39
CA ILE A 151 11.25 -2.50 6.43
C ILE A 151 10.79 -3.95 6.28
N GLY A 152 10.45 -4.37 5.07
CA GLY A 152 9.87 -5.68 4.77
C GLY A 152 10.84 -6.82 4.98
N GLU A 153 12.12 -6.60 4.71
CA GLU A 153 13.22 -7.57 4.93
C GLU A 153 13.93 -7.39 6.28
N ASP A 154 13.37 -6.59 7.18
CA ASP A 154 13.86 -6.40 8.55
C ASP A 154 15.24 -5.73 8.73
N HIS A 155 15.82 -5.14 7.69
CA HIS A 155 17.09 -4.39 7.80
C HIS A 155 17.07 -3.30 8.86
N TRP A 156 15.91 -2.73 9.17
CA TRP A 156 15.72 -1.73 10.23
C TRP A 156 16.06 -2.21 11.64
N LYS A 157 16.12 -3.52 11.86
CA LYS A 157 16.53 -4.12 13.14
C LYS A 157 18.05 -4.13 13.33
N ASP A 158 18.79 -4.14 12.22
CA ASP A 158 20.24 -4.36 12.22
C ASP A 158 21.05 -3.13 11.80
N MET A 159 20.47 -2.22 11.01
CA MET A 159 21.16 -1.03 10.52
C MET A 159 20.25 0.18 10.38
N SER A 160 20.85 1.37 10.42
CA SER A 160 20.14 2.63 10.22
C SER A 160 19.74 2.85 8.77
N TRP A 161 18.72 3.69 8.55
CA TRP A 161 18.30 4.09 7.21
C TRP A 161 19.43 4.74 6.41
N ASP A 162 20.30 5.53 7.06
CA ASP A 162 21.40 6.22 6.39
C ASP A 162 22.48 5.25 5.90
N GLU A 163 22.71 4.16 6.63
CA GLU A 163 23.62 3.09 6.21
C GLU A 163 23.00 2.31 5.04
N TYR A 164 21.77 1.83 5.21
CA TYR A 164 21.06 1.07 4.19
C TYR A 164 20.92 1.86 2.89
N SER A 165 20.44 3.11 2.96
CA SER A 165 20.21 3.91 1.77
C SER A 165 21.51 4.21 1.01
N LYS A 166 22.65 4.40 1.67
CA LYS A 166 23.94 4.59 0.96
C LYS A 166 24.40 3.34 0.22
N GLU A 167 24.15 2.17 0.79
CA GLU A 167 24.55 0.88 0.22
C GLU A 167 23.63 0.47 -0.94
N TYR A 168 22.32 0.63 -0.78
CA TYR A 168 21.31 0.05 -1.68
C TYR A 168 20.62 1.05 -2.62
N SER A 169 20.92 2.37 -2.55
CA SER A 169 20.28 3.38 -3.45
C SER A 169 20.87 3.50 -4.85
N ARG A 170 21.99 2.82 -5.12
CA ARG A 170 22.71 2.90 -6.40
C ARG A 170 21.87 2.33 -7.54
#